data_AF-A0A1W9PUR5-F1
#
_entry.id   AF-A0A1W9PUR5-F1
#
_cell.length_a   1.000
_cell.length_b   1.000
_cell.length_c   1.000
_cell.angle_alpha   90.00
_cell.angle_beta   90.00
_cell.angle_gamma   90.00
#
_symmetry.space_group_name_H-M   'P 1'
#
loop_
_entity.id
_entity.type
_entity.pdbx_description
1 polymer ?
#
loop_
_entity_poly.entity_id
_entity_poly.type
_entity_poly.pdbx_seq_one_letter_code
_entity_poly.pdbx_strand_id
1 'polypeptide(L)' 'MTDNRDACLRKLKAELDEWNAKIDLLAAKADQAGADAKIGYQQRLEDLRAKRAEVKGKIAELQQAGEGAWEDLKHGLD' A
#
# COMPACT_ATOMS: atom_id res chain seq x y z
N MET A 1 -7.95 10.66 21.80
CA MET A 1 -6.85 9.91 21.13
C MET A 1 -7.28 9.28 19.81
N THR A 2 -8.58 9.19 19.51
CA THR A 2 -9.15 8.74 18.22
C THR A 2 -8.73 9.58 17.01
N ASP A 3 -8.58 10.90 17.16
CA ASP A 3 -8.18 11.80 16.05
C ASP A 3 -6.82 11.42 15.43
N ASN A 4 -5.86 10.98 16.25
CA ASN A 4 -4.53 10.60 15.80
C ASN A 4 -4.56 9.26 15.03
N ARG A 5 -5.46 8.35 15.43
CA ARG A 5 -5.72 7.09 14.75
C ARG A 5 -6.36 7.33 13.38
N ASP A 6 -7.41 8.15 13.32
CA ASP A 6 -8.07 8.51 12.06
C ASP A 6 -7.13 9.23 11.09
N ALA A 7 -6.30 10.17 11.58
CA ALA A 7 -5.30 10.84 10.77
C ALA A 7 -4.26 9.86 10.19
N CYS A 8 -3.79 8.92 11.00
CA CYS A 8 -2.85 7.88 10.57
C CYS A 8 -3.49 6.95 9.51
N LEU A 9 -4.72 6.50 9.73
CA LEU A 9 -5.47 5.69 8.75
C LEU A 9 -5.70 6.44 7.44
N ARG A 10 -6.04 7.73 7.50
CA ARG A 10 -6.21 8.56 6.30
C ARG A 10 -4.91 8.70 5.52
N LYS A 11 -3.79 8.94 6.20
CA LYS A 11 -2.47 9.03 5.57
C LYS A 11 -2.10 7.71 4.88
N LEU A 12 -2.23 6.59 5.58
CA LEU A 12 -1.93 5.26 5.03
C LEU A 12 -2.84 4.92 3.83
N LYS A 13 -4.14 5.27 3.89
CA LYS A 13 -5.04 5.11 2.75
C LYS A 13 -4.63 5.97 1.56
N ALA A 14 -4.26 7.23 1.78
CA ALA A 14 -3.80 8.12 0.73
C ALA A 14 -2.52 7.61 0.05
N GLU A 15 -1.56 7.08 0.83
CA GLU A 15 -0.36 6.44 0.28
C GLU A 15 -0.71 5.19 -0.54
N LEU A 16 -1.70 4.40 -0.09
CA LEU A 16 -2.18 3.24 -0.81
C LEU A 16 -2.85 3.61 -2.15
N ASP A 17 -3.61 4.69 -2.18
CA ASP A 17 -4.21 5.25 -3.40
C ASP A 17 -3.14 5.80 -4.36
N GLU A 18 -2.10 6.45 -3.84
CA GLU A 18 -0.97 6.90 -4.66
C GLU A 18 -0.24 5.70 -5.29
N TRP A 19 -0.01 4.63 -4.53
CA TRP A 19 0.59 3.41 -5.05
C TRP A 19 -0.30 2.72 -6.09
N ASN A 20 -1.62 2.73 -5.91
CA ASN A 20 -2.56 2.24 -6.92
C ASN A 20 -2.38 2.99 -8.25
N ALA A 21 -2.38 4.32 -8.21
CA ALA A 21 -2.19 5.13 -9.41
C ALA A 21 -0.85 4.86 -10.09
N LYS A 22 0.23 4.67 -9.30
CA LYS A 22 1.56 4.30 -9.84
C LYS A 22 1.56 2.90 -10.47
N ILE A 23 0.88 1.93 -9.86
CA ILE A 23 0.71 0.57 -10.41
C ILE A 23 -0.05 0.64 -11.73
N ASP A 24 -1.16 1.38 -11.80
CA ASP A 24 -1.94 1.51 -13.04
C ASP A 24 -1.13 2.18 -14.15
N LEU A 25 -0.37 3.22 -13.83
CA LEU A 25 0.53 3.88 -14.78
C LEU A 25 1.64 2.94 -15.28
N LEU A 26 2.25 2.17 -14.38
CA LEU A 26 3.29 1.20 -14.74
C LEU A 26 2.72 0.05 -15.58
N ALA A 27 1.49 -0.40 -15.28
CA ALA A 27 0.80 -1.41 -16.06
C ALA A 27 0.51 -0.91 -17.48
N ALA A 28 -0.02 0.30 -17.63
CA ALA A 28 -0.24 0.91 -18.93
C ALA A 28 1.06 1.06 -19.73
N LYS A 29 2.16 1.47 -19.07
CA LYS A 29 3.49 1.54 -19.70
C LYS A 29 4.00 0.15 -20.10
N ALA A 30 3.75 -0.87 -19.30
CA ALA A 30 4.13 -2.25 -19.60
C ALA A 30 3.38 -2.79 -20.83
N ASP A 31 2.10 -2.47 -20.96
CA ASP A 31 1.30 -2.87 -22.13
C ASP A 31 1.69 -2.12 -23.42
N GLN A 32 2.19 -0.89 -23.30
CA GLN A 32 2.75 -0.14 -24.42
C GLN A 32 4.20 -0.53 -24.75
N ALA A 33 4.89 -1.24 -23.86
CA ALA A 33 6.28 -1.62 -24.03
C ALA A 33 6.42 -2.91 -24.85
N GLY A 34 7.54 -3.07 -25.55
CA GLY A 34 7.90 -4.31 -26.23
C GLY A 34 8.05 -5.49 -25.27
N ALA A 35 8.04 -6.72 -25.81
CA ALA A 35 7.97 -7.96 -25.03
C ALA A 35 9.02 -8.08 -23.91
N ASP A 36 10.28 -7.73 -24.16
CA ASP A 36 11.35 -7.76 -23.15
C ASP A 36 11.14 -6.75 -22.01
N ALA A 37 10.70 -5.54 -22.34
CA ALA A 37 10.44 -4.50 -21.35
C ALA A 37 9.20 -4.83 -20.51
N LYS A 38 8.20 -5.49 -21.10
CA LYS A 38 6.99 -5.94 -20.40
C LYS A 38 7.31 -6.88 -19.23
N ILE A 39 8.28 -7.80 -19.38
CA ILE A 39 8.69 -8.73 -18.32
C ILE A 39 9.25 -7.97 -17.10
N GLY A 40 10.15 -7.01 -17.32
CA GLY A 40 10.73 -6.21 -16.24
C GLY A 40 9.70 -5.33 -15.52
N TYR A 41 8.72 -4.79 -16.27
CA TYR A 41 7.61 -4.06 -15.66
C TYR A 41 6.66 -4.97 -14.87
N GLN A 42 6.37 -6.18 -15.37
CA GLN A 42 5.51 -7.13 -14.68
C GLN A 42 6.08 -7.54 -13.32
N GLN A 43 7.38 -7.83 -13.22
CA GLN A 43 8.01 -8.12 -11.92
C GLN A 43 7.84 -6.98 -10.92
N ARG A 44 8.14 -5.73 -11.34
CA ARG A 44 7.95 -4.54 -10.50
C ARG A 44 6.49 -4.31 -10.11
N LEU A 45 5.54 -4.61 -11.02
CA LEU A 45 4.11 -4.52 -10.73
C LEU A 45 3.69 -5.56 -9.70
N GLU A 46 4.21 -6.78 -9.77
CA GLU A 46 3.94 -7.83 -8.79
C GLU A 46 4.48 -7.45 -7.40
N ASP A 47 5.72 -6.95 -7.32
CA ASP A 47 6.31 -6.45 -6.07
C ASP A 47 5.46 -5.33 -5.45
N LEU A 48 5.05 -4.36 -6.26
CA LEU A 48 4.22 -3.25 -5.80
C LEU A 48 2.82 -3.71 -5.36
N ARG A 49 2.23 -4.68 -6.08
CA ARG A 49 0.94 -5.28 -5.70
C ARG A 49 1.04 -6.05 -4.38
N ALA A 50 2.13 -6.79 -4.16
CA ALA A 50 2.39 -7.49 -2.92
C ALA A 50 2.55 -6.50 -1.75
N LYS A 51 3.36 -5.45 -1.93
CA LYS A 51 3.53 -4.38 -0.93
C LYS A 51 2.21 -3.70 -0.61
N ARG A 52 1.39 -3.42 -1.62
CA ARG A 52 0.03 -2.86 -1.45
C ARG A 52 -0.86 -3.79 -0.63
N ALA A 53 -0.84 -5.08 -0.92
CA ALA A 53 -1.66 -6.06 -0.20
C ALA A 53 -1.26 -6.14 1.28
N GLU A 54 0.05 -6.12 1.58
CA GLU A 54 0.57 -6.09 2.95
C GLU A 54 0.08 -4.84 3.70
N VAL A 55 0.25 -3.64 3.13
CA VAL A 55 -0.19 -2.39 3.77
C VAL A 55 -1.71 -2.37 3.96
N LYS A 56 -2.48 -2.88 2.99
CA LYS A 56 -3.93 -2.99 3.13
C LYS A 56 -4.33 -3.93 4.29
N GLY A 57 -3.61 -5.03 4.45
CA GLY A 57 -3.77 -5.95 5.59
C GLY A 57 -3.50 -5.23 6.91
N LYS A 58 -2.35 -4.55 7.02
CA LYS A 58 -1.98 -3.77 8.20
C LYS A 58 -3.02 -2.70 8.55
N ILE A 59 -3.54 -1.96 7.56
CA ILE A 59 -4.62 -0.97 7.76
C ILE A 59 -5.88 -1.65 8.33
N ALA A 60 -6.24 -2.83 7.84
CA ALA A 60 -7.42 -3.56 8.32
C ALA A 60 -7.23 -4.07 9.76
N GLU A 61 -6.06 -4.61 10.08
CA GLU A 61 -5.69 -5.02 11.45
C GLU A 61 -5.71 -3.83 12.40
N LEU A 62 -5.08 -2.73 11.99
CA LEU A 62 -5.12 -1.45 12.67
C LEU A 62 -6.56 -0.98 12.89
N GLN A 63 -7.45 -1.06 11.89
CA GLN A 63 -8.86 -0.67 12.05
C GLN A 63 -9.64 -1.55 13.04
N GLN A 64 -9.27 -2.82 13.18
CA GLN A 64 -9.91 -3.74 14.12
C GLN A 64 -9.26 -3.71 15.52
N ALA A 65 -8.03 -3.22 15.64
CA ALA A 65 -7.29 -3.14 16.89
C ALA A 65 -7.97 -2.20 17.92
N GLY A 66 -7.98 -2.63 19.18
CA GLY A 66 -8.27 -1.74 20.32
C GLY A 66 -7.14 -0.72 20.54
N GLU A 67 -7.38 0.30 21.39
CA GLU A 67 -6.41 1.39 21.64
C GLU A 67 -5.01 0.91 22.04
N GLY A 68 -4.89 -0.15 22.85
CA GLY A 68 -3.59 -0.71 23.25
C GLY A 68 -2.84 -1.34 22.07
N ALA A 69 -3.49 -2.24 21.33
CA ALA A 69 -2.89 -2.89 20.16
C ALA A 69 -2.59 -1.89 19.02
N TRP A 70 -3.31 -0.78 18.95
CA TRP A 70 -3.05 0.29 17.98
C TRP A 70 -1.68 0.95 18.19
N GLU A 71 -1.33 1.26 19.44
CA GLU A 71 -0.04 1.88 19.77
C GLU A 71 1.14 0.93 19.48
N ASP A 72 1.01 -0.35 19.82
CA ASP A 72 2.01 -1.38 19.50
C ASP A 72 2.21 -1.56 17.99
N LEU A 73 1.11 -1.64 17.22
CA LEU A 73 1.16 -1.79 15.77
C LEU A 73 1.73 -0.54 15.08
N LYS A 74 1.43 0.65 15.59
CA LYS A 74 1.98 1.90 15.07
C LYS A 74 3.49 1.99 15.31
N HIS A 75 3.98 1.51 16.46
CA HIS A 75 5.41 1.51 16.77
C HIS A 75 6.21 0.57 15.86
N GLY A 76 5.60 -0.51 15.36
CA GLY A 76 6.23 -1.40 14.37
C GLY A 76 6.23 -0.86 12.92
N LEU A 77 5.59 0.28 12.68
CA LEU A 77 5.51 0.94 11.37
C LEU A 77 6.48 2.14 11.22
N ASP A 78 7.04 2.64 12.34
CA ASP A 78 8.02 3.74 12.38
C ASP A 78 9.46 3.23 12.13
#